data_AF-A0A529K284-F1
#
_entry.id   AF-A0A529K284-F1
#
_cell.length_a   1.000
_cell.length_b   1.000
_cell.length_c   1.000
_cell.angle_alpha   90.00
_cell.angle_beta   90.00
_cell.angle_gamma   90.00
#
_symmetry.space_group_name_H-M   'P 1'
#
loop_
_entity.id
_entity.type
_entity.pdbx_description
1 polymer ?
#
loop_
_entity_poly.entity_id
_entity_poly.type
_entity_poly.pdbx_seq_one_letter_code
_entity_poly.pdbx_strand_id
1 'polypeptide(L)'
;MFRMMLFGAVSVIAMAMGAVQAQDLKEFRVGILGGENEADRLRNYQCFSDHIKDVLGVEKVSLFPAADYDGVIQGLLGGTLDFAELGAS
;
A
#
# COMPACT_ATOMS: atom_id res chain seq x y z
N MET A 1 -41.57 10.28 18.28
CA MET A 1 -40.87 9.04 18.69
C MET A 1 -40.20 8.34 17.50
N PHE A 2 -40.92 8.07 16.40
CA PHE A 2 -40.37 7.42 15.19
C PHE A 2 -39.12 8.10 14.59
N ARG A 3 -39.11 9.43 14.50
CA ARG A 3 -37.98 10.21 13.96
C ARG A 3 -36.71 10.11 14.80
N MET A 4 -36.85 10.00 16.13
CA MET A 4 -35.73 9.82 17.06
C MET A 4 -35.10 8.43 16.92
N MET A 5 -35.92 7.42 16.62
CA MET A 5 -35.49 6.05 16.37
C MET A 5 -34.76 5.92 15.03
N LEU A 6 -35.20 6.65 13.99
CA LEU A 6 -34.47 6.75 12.73
C LEU A 6 -33.07 7.38 12.89
N PHE A 7 -32.97 8.49 13.63
CA PHE A 7 -31.67 9.13 13.87
C PHE A 7 -30.72 8.23 14.67
N GLY A 8 -31.23 7.54 15.70
CA GLY A 8 -30.45 6.57 16.48
C GLY A 8 -29.90 5.42 15.62
N ALA A 9 -30.72 4.85 14.72
CA ALA A 9 -30.31 3.77 13.83
C ALA A 9 -29.20 4.21 12.87
N VAL A 10 -29.29 5.41 12.29
CA VAL A 10 -28.26 5.96 11.40
C VAL A 10 -26.93 6.15 12.12
N SER A 11 -26.94 6.65 13.36
CA SER A 11 -25.71 6.81 14.16
C SER A 11 -25.05 5.48 14.52
N VAL A 12 -25.83 4.43 14.82
CA VAL A 12 -25.29 3.08 15.11
C VAL A 12 -24.67 2.46 13.86
N ILE A 13 -25.32 2.62 12.70
CA ILE A 13 -24.80 2.12 11.41
C ILE A 13 -23.49 2.87 11.04
N ALA A 14 -23.45 4.19 11.21
CA ALA A 14 -22.25 4.98 10.92
C ALA A 14 -21.05 4.59 11.79
N MET A 15 -21.27 4.31 13.08
CA MET A 15 -20.21 3.84 13.99
C MET A 15 -19.75 2.41 13.66
N ALA A 16 -20.66 1.52 13.26
CA ALA A 16 -20.32 0.18 12.83
C ALA A 16 -19.49 0.16 11.52
N MET A 17 -19.74 1.08 10.59
CA MET A 17 -18.97 1.19 9.36
C MET A 17 -17.54 1.74 9.57
N GLY A 18 -17.35 2.60 10.57
CA GLY A 18 -16.02 3.15 10.92
C GLY A 18 -15.06 2.11 11.54
N ALA A 19 -15.59 1.08 12.20
CA ALA A 19 -14.78 -0.01 12.78
C ALA A 19 -14.37 -1.10 11.76
N VAL A 20 -15.03 -1.15 10.59
CA VAL A 20 -14.81 -2.15 9.51
C VAL A 20 -13.98 -1.54 8.37
N GLN A 21 -12.94 -0.78 8.71
CA GLN A 21 -11.98 -0.23 7.74
C GLN A 21 -10.53 -0.54 8.15
N ALA A 22 -10.31 -1.67 8.83
CA ALA A 22 -9.00 -2.30 8.75
C ALA A 22 -8.87 -2.79 7.30
N GLN A 23 -8.23 -1.99 6.45
CA GLN A 23 -7.88 -2.41 5.09
C GLN A 23 -7.03 -3.66 5.22
N ASP A 24 -7.59 -4.79 4.82
CA ASP A 24 -6.88 -6.06 4.75
C ASP A 24 -5.73 -5.87 3.75
N LEU A 25 -4.53 -5.58 4.27
CA LEU A 25 -3.31 -5.33 3.50
C LEU A 25 -2.83 -6.66 2.90
N LYS A 26 -3.58 -7.18 1.93
CA LYS A 26 -3.26 -8.44 1.25
C LYS A 26 -1.99 -8.33 0.41
N GLU A 27 -1.78 -7.17 -0.18
CA GLU A 27 -0.63 -6.89 -1.03
C GLU A 27 0.03 -5.58 -0.62
N PHE A 28 1.36 -5.60 -0.53
CA PHE A 28 2.18 -4.42 -0.29
C PHE A 28 3.03 -4.12 -1.53
N ARG A 29 2.89 -2.93 -2.09
CA ARG A 29 3.43 -2.52 -3.39
C ARG A 29 4.62 -1.59 -3.18
N VAL A 30 5.79 -2.04 -3.59
CA VAL A 30 7.04 -1.31 -3.41
C VAL A 30 7.55 -0.77 -4.74
N GLY A 31 7.80 0.53 -4.82
CA GLY A 31 8.53 1.14 -5.93
C GLY A 31 10.03 0.91 -5.79
N ILE A 32 10.68 0.46 -6.86
CA ILE A 32 12.14 0.33 -6.93
C ILE A 32 12.70 1.23 -8.05
N LEU A 33 13.51 2.19 -7.63
CA LEU A 33 14.04 3.24 -8.50
C LEU A 33 15.27 2.76 -9.30
N GLY A 34 15.29 3.10 -10.59
CA GLY A 34 16.51 3.14 -11.39
C GLY A 34 17.05 1.76 -11.77
N GLY A 35 18.36 1.65 -11.96
CA GLY A 35 19.10 0.43 -12.34
C GLY A 35 19.09 0.13 -13.85
N GLU A 36 20.18 -0.47 -14.35
CA GLU A 36 20.39 -0.66 -15.80
C GLU A 36 19.49 -1.75 -16.42
N ASN A 37 19.05 -2.73 -15.63
CA ASN A 37 18.22 -3.85 -16.09
C ASN A 37 17.12 -4.21 -15.09
N GLU A 38 15.90 -4.36 -15.58
CA GLU A 38 14.72 -4.65 -14.75
C GLU A 38 14.75 -6.03 -14.08
N ALA A 39 15.13 -7.08 -14.83
CA ALA A 39 15.17 -8.44 -14.30
C ALA A 39 16.22 -8.59 -13.19
N ASP A 40 17.38 -7.95 -13.37
CA ASP A 40 18.42 -7.93 -12.35
C ASP A 40 17.95 -7.20 -11.08
N ARG A 41 17.21 -6.10 -11.22
CA ARG A 41 16.63 -5.40 -10.06
C ARG A 41 15.66 -6.28 -9.30
N LEU A 42 14.73 -6.92 -9.99
CA LEU A 42 13.77 -7.83 -9.33
C LEU A 42 14.50 -8.94 -8.57
N ARG A 43 15.53 -9.53 -9.16
CA ARG A 43 16.36 -10.54 -8.49
C ARG A 43 17.09 -9.96 -7.27
N ASN A 44 17.69 -8.79 -7.39
CA ASN A 44 18.48 -8.18 -6.30
C ASN A 44 17.60 -7.78 -5.10
N TYR A 45 16.33 -7.45 -5.33
CA TYR A 45 15.38 -7.07 -4.28
C TYR A 45 14.56 -8.24 -3.73
N GLN A 46 14.76 -9.47 -4.20
CA GLN A 46 13.97 -10.62 -3.75
C GLN A 46 14.08 -10.86 -2.23
N CYS A 47 15.28 -10.79 -1.68
CA CYS A 47 15.50 -10.95 -0.23
C CYS A 47 14.76 -9.86 0.57
N PHE A 48 14.70 -8.64 0.05
CA PHE A 48 13.98 -7.54 0.66
C PHE A 48 12.46 -7.76 0.62
N SER A 49 11.90 -8.19 -0.53
CA SER A 49 10.46 -8.48 -0.63
C SER A 49 10.04 -9.62 0.28
N ASP A 50 10.86 -10.67 0.38
CA ASP A 50 10.59 -11.81 1.26
C ASP A 50 10.59 -11.37 2.73
N HIS A 51 11.57 -10.55 3.12
CA HIS A 51 11.66 -10.05 4.49
C HIS A 51 10.48 -9.14 4.87
N ILE A 52 10.07 -8.23 3.98
CA ILE A 52 8.90 -7.38 4.22
C ILE A 52 7.64 -8.22 4.38
N LYS A 53 7.47 -9.24 3.54
CA LYS A 53 6.32 -10.15 3.62
C LYS A 53 6.19 -10.75 5.01
N ASP A 54 7.30 -11.25 5.56
CA ASP A 54 7.34 -11.90 6.87
C ASP A 54 7.13 -10.91 8.02
N VAL A 55 7.78 -9.74 7.96
CA VAL A 55 7.72 -8.74 9.04
C VAL A 55 6.35 -8.04 9.11
N LEU A 56 5.76 -7.72 7.96
CA LEU A 56 4.46 -7.06 7.90
C LEU A 56 3.28 -8.03 7.94
N GLY A 57 3.51 -9.33 7.73
CA GLY A 57 2.46 -10.35 7.73
C GLY A 57 1.48 -10.24 6.57
N VAL A 58 1.92 -9.68 5.44
CA VAL A 58 1.09 -9.50 4.23
C VAL A 58 1.13 -10.75 3.35
N GLU A 59 0.08 -11.02 2.58
CA GLU A 59 0.02 -12.21 1.72
C GLU A 59 1.02 -12.14 0.55
N LYS A 60 1.28 -10.92 0.07
CA LYS A 60 2.12 -10.64 -1.10
C LYS A 60 2.87 -9.32 -0.96
N VAL A 61 4.13 -9.32 -1.42
CA VAL A 61 4.87 -8.09 -1.71
C VAL A 61 5.15 -8.05 -3.20
N SER A 62 4.80 -6.95 -3.87
CA SER A 62 5.03 -6.73 -5.29
C SER A 62 6.02 -5.61 -5.51
N LEU A 63 7.03 -5.87 -6.33
CA LEU A 63 8.06 -4.91 -6.70
C LEU A 63 7.70 -4.25 -8.03
N PHE A 64 7.71 -2.92 -8.05
CA PHE A 64 7.37 -2.10 -9.20
C PHE A 64 8.59 -1.29 -9.67
N PRO A 65 9.27 -1.79 -10.71
CA PRO A 65 10.25 -1.05 -11.49
C PRO A 65 9.78 0.35 -11.88
N ALA A 66 10.56 1.38 -11.55
CA ALA A 66 10.38 2.72 -12.10
C ALA A 66 11.64 3.18 -12.85
N ALA A 67 11.43 3.85 -13.98
CA ALA A 67 12.52 4.35 -14.81
C ALA A 67 13.26 5.54 -14.18
N ASP A 68 12.53 6.37 -13.43
CA ASP A 68 13.03 7.61 -12.84
C ASP A 68 12.31 7.95 -11.52
N TYR A 69 12.81 9.00 -10.85
CA TYR A 69 12.29 9.50 -9.58
C TYR A 69 10.82 9.93 -9.68
N ASP A 70 10.48 10.67 -10.74
CA ASP A 70 9.15 11.22 -10.92
C ASP A 70 8.11 10.10 -11.01
N GLY A 71 8.41 9.01 -11.73
CA GLY A 71 7.56 7.84 -11.80
C GLY A 71 7.27 7.21 -10.43
N VAL A 72 8.28 7.10 -9.57
CA VAL A 72 8.08 6.61 -8.19
C VAL A 72 7.21 7.58 -7.38
N ILE A 73 7.52 8.88 -7.44
CA ILE A 73 6.76 9.91 -6.71
C ILE A 73 5.30 9.93 -7.15
N GLN A 74 5.02 9.88 -8.45
CA GLN A 74 3.65 9.82 -8.97
C GLN A 74 2.93 8.53 -8.54
N GLY A 75 3.65 7.41 -8.47
CA GLY A 75 3.08 6.16 -7.96
C GLY A 75 2.68 6.24 -6.48
N LEU A 76 3.51 6.88 -5.65
CA LEU A 76 3.21 7.13 -4.24
C LEU A 76 2.04 8.11 -4.07
N LEU A 77 2.06 9.25 -4.78
CA LEU A 77 0.97 10.24 -4.72
C LEU A 77 -0.35 9.69 -5.26
N GLY A 78 -0.29 8.84 -6.28
CA GLY A 78 -1.45 8.16 -6.86
C GLY A 78 -1.97 6.99 -6.04
N GLY A 79 -1.30 6.60 -4.94
CA GLY A 79 -1.66 5.45 -4.13
C GLY A 79 -1.57 4.13 -4.88
N THR A 80 -0.77 4.06 -5.95
CA THR A 80 -0.47 2.81 -6.68
C THR A 80 0.76 2.10 -6.11
N LEU A 81 1.56 2.81 -5.32
CA LEU A 81 2.65 2.28 -4.49
C LEU A 81 2.38 2.59 -3.02
N ASP A 82 2.76 1.66 -2.15
CA ASP A 82 2.64 1.79 -0.70
C ASP A 82 3.95 2.27 -0.05
N PHE A 83 5.08 1.98 -0.68
CA PHE A 83 6.42 2.37 -0.21
C PHE A 83 7.41 2.50 -1.36
N ALA A 84 8.41 3.36 -1.20
CA ALA A 84 9.65 3.33 -1.97
C ALA A 84 10.77 3.98 -1.15
N GLU A 85 12.00 3.47 -1.31
CA GLU A 85 13.19 4.16 -0.79
C GLU A 85 13.72 5.12 -1.87
N LEU A 86 13.84 6.38 -1.49
CA LEU A 86 14.28 7.46 -2.38
C LEU A 86 15.38 8.24 -1.67
N GLY A 87 16.50 8.45 -2.37
CA GLY A 87 17.58 9.31 -1.89
C GLY A 87 17.17 10.79 -1.91
N ALA A 88 17.83 11.60 -1.08
CA ALA A 88 17.64 13.04 -1.11
C ALA A 88 18.23 13.62 -2.41
N SER A 89 17.45 14.47 -3.07
CA SER A 89 17.89 15.27 -4.23
C SER A 89 18.24 16.69 -3.82
#